data_AF-A0A242Z1N0-F1
#
_entry.id   AF-A0A242Z1N0-F1
#
_cell.length_a   1.000
_cell.length_b   1.000
_cell.length_c   1.000
_cell.angle_alpha   90.00
_cell.angle_beta   90.00
_cell.angle_gamma   90.00
#
_symmetry.space_group_name_H-M   'P 1'
#
loop_
_entity.id
_entity.type
_entity.pdbx_description
1 polymer ?
#
loop_
_entity_poly.entity_id
_entity_poly.type
_entity_poly.pdbx_seq_one_letter_code
_entity_poly.pdbx_strand_id
1 'polypeptide(L)'
;MIVKRENQNKLFLVLGVISICLLALFLYNVGDIRKENPMGILTEPLLGALTGLIASMALFSFTRPLRMPSNEYITELQEIENELDLLSISHSSLEERSEKLFKHHHLELKRYYDENLKQSSWIFVVGIACILIGFVIIGITLYFLIANSSNELENKIIVATVGAIGAILSNFIAVIYLKMHSEAVKSLTEFHNRFVNTHHFYFGNFLVSKIQNEDKREDALVELALKINGISPKAPAQGEENK
;
A
#
# COMPACT_ATOMS: atom_id res chain seq x y z
N MET A 1 16.13 -15.80 3.74
CA MET A 1 15.15 -15.72 4.85
C MET A 1 13.85 -15.02 4.45
N ILE A 2 13.92 -13.95 3.63
CA ILE A 2 12.76 -13.15 3.15
C ILE A 2 11.81 -13.96 2.25
N VAL A 3 12.32 -14.71 1.27
CA VAL A 3 11.50 -15.54 0.34
C VAL A 3 10.69 -16.62 1.07
N LYS A 4 11.25 -17.20 2.14
CA LYS A 4 10.56 -18.23 2.96
C LYS A 4 9.40 -17.64 3.78
N ARG A 5 9.46 -16.34 4.12
CA ARG A 5 8.40 -15.61 4.86
C ARG A 5 7.26 -15.14 3.95
N GLU A 6 7.56 -14.67 2.74
CA GLU A 6 6.52 -14.30 1.76
C GLU A 6 5.63 -15.51 1.42
N ASN A 7 6.26 -16.69 1.27
CA ASN A 7 5.54 -17.92 0.99
C ASN A 7 4.66 -18.39 2.17
N GLN A 8 5.07 -18.09 3.42
CA GLN A 8 4.24 -18.37 4.60
C GLN A 8 3.00 -17.47 4.65
N ASN A 9 3.11 -16.17 4.31
CA ASN A 9 1.94 -15.28 4.28
C ASN A 9 0.95 -15.68 3.18
N LYS A 10 1.44 -16.09 2.00
CA LYS A 10 0.59 -16.65 0.93
C LYS A 10 -0.12 -17.92 1.40
N LEU A 11 0.57 -18.81 2.10
CA LEU A 11 -0.03 -20.01 2.71
C LEU A 11 -1.13 -19.67 3.72
N PHE A 12 -0.91 -18.71 4.62
CA PHE A 12 -1.94 -18.29 5.59
C PHE A 12 -3.17 -17.66 4.94
N LEU A 13 -2.99 -16.87 3.86
CA LEU A 13 -4.11 -16.34 3.09
C LEU A 13 -4.91 -17.44 2.37
N VAL A 14 -4.22 -18.42 1.78
CA VAL A 14 -4.87 -19.58 1.15
C VAL A 14 -5.65 -20.40 2.19
N LEU A 15 -5.06 -20.65 3.37
CA LEU A 15 -5.74 -21.28 4.50
C LEU A 15 -6.96 -20.48 4.98
N GLY A 16 -6.87 -19.15 4.97
CA GLY A 16 -7.99 -18.24 5.24
C GLY A 16 -9.14 -18.44 4.25
N VAL A 17 -8.85 -18.45 2.94
CA VAL A 17 -9.89 -18.69 1.91
C VAL A 17 -10.52 -20.08 2.06
N ILE A 18 -9.70 -21.12 2.28
CA ILE A 18 -10.17 -22.50 2.49
C ILE A 18 -11.08 -22.57 3.73
N SER A 19 -10.73 -21.90 4.82
CA SER A 19 -11.55 -21.89 6.04
C SER A 19 -12.89 -21.16 5.85
N ILE A 20 -12.95 -20.10 5.04
CA ILE A 20 -14.21 -19.42 4.67
C ILE A 20 -15.08 -20.34 3.82
N CYS A 21 -14.52 -21.04 2.83
CA CYS A 21 -15.26 -22.00 2.02
C CYS A 21 -15.80 -23.17 2.86
N LEU A 22 -15.01 -23.67 3.80
CA LEU A 22 -15.45 -24.70 4.76
C LEU A 22 -16.56 -24.18 5.68
N LEU A 23 -16.48 -22.94 6.16
CA LEU A 23 -17.53 -22.31 6.96
C LEU A 23 -18.85 -22.20 6.17
N ALA A 24 -18.79 -21.77 4.90
CA ALA A 24 -19.96 -21.66 4.03
C ALA A 24 -20.61 -23.03 3.77
N LEU A 25 -19.80 -24.06 3.47
CA LEU A 25 -20.27 -25.45 3.33
C LEU A 25 -20.88 -25.97 4.64
N PHE A 26 -20.27 -25.68 5.78
CA PHE A 26 -20.78 -26.10 7.07
C PHE A 26 -22.14 -25.45 7.37
N LEU A 27 -22.27 -24.14 7.18
CA LEU A 27 -23.55 -23.41 7.36
C LEU A 27 -24.66 -23.93 6.45
N TYR A 28 -24.34 -24.34 5.22
CA TYR A 28 -25.30 -24.95 4.30
C TYR A 28 -25.83 -26.29 4.84
N ASN A 29 -24.93 -27.17 5.32
CA ASN A 29 -25.30 -28.49 5.85
C ASN A 29 -25.96 -28.43 7.24
N VAL A 30 -25.64 -27.41 8.05
CA VAL A 30 -26.26 -27.18 9.38
C VAL A 30 -27.78 -27.05 9.28
N GLY A 31 -28.31 -26.46 8.20
CA GLY A 31 -29.76 -26.33 7.98
C GLY A 31 -30.48 -27.68 7.86
N ASP A 32 -29.81 -28.69 7.29
CA ASP A 32 -30.37 -30.03 7.08
C ASP A 32 -30.24 -30.89 8.35
N ILE A 33 -29.07 -30.85 9.01
CA ILE A 33 -28.79 -31.57 10.26
C ILE A 33 -29.73 -31.15 11.40
N ARG A 34 -30.13 -29.87 11.43
CA ARG A 34 -31.06 -29.31 12.42
C ARG A 34 -32.50 -29.82 12.23
N LYS A 35 -32.85 -30.25 11.01
CA LYS A 35 -34.21 -30.69 10.63
C LYS A 35 -34.47 -32.17 10.93
N GLU A 36 -33.42 -33.00 10.96
CA GLU A 36 -33.52 -34.46 11.17
C GLU A 36 -33.36 -34.93 12.63
N ASN A 37 -32.89 -34.07 13.56
CA ASN A 37 -32.49 -34.52 14.90
C ASN A 37 -33.53 -34.26 16.02
N PRO A 38 -34.13 -35.29 16.65
CA PRO A 38 -35.04 -35.13 17.79
C PRO A 38 -34.33 -34.89 19.15
N MET A 39 -32.99 -34.95 19.22
CA MET A 39 -32.20 -34.59 20.41
C MET A 39 -31.60 -33.17 20.30
N GLY A 40 -32.46 -32.15 20.20
CA GLY A 40 -32.05 -30.76 19.96
C GLY A 40 -31.30 -30.06 21.11
N ILE A 41 -31.36 -30.57 22.35
CA ILE A 41 -30.85 -29.84 23.52
C ILE A 41 -29.31 -29.89 23.64
N LEU A 42 -28.66 -30.99 23.24
CA LEU A 42 -27.20 -31.15 23.35
C LEU A 42 -26.46 -30.81 22.05
N THR A 43 -27.13 -30.92 20.91
CA THR A 43 -26.55 -30.77 19.56
C THR A 43 -26.42 -29.31 19.12
N GLU A 44 -27.38 -28.45 19.48
CA GLU A 44 -27.36 -27.00 19.22
C GLU A 44 -26.13 -26.26 19.78
N PRO A 45 -25.78 -26.39 21.08
CA PRO A 45 -24.62 -25.68 21.63
C PRO A 45 -23.29 -26.20 21.06
N LEU A 46 -23.21 -27.49 20.70
CA LEU A 46 -22.02 -28.08 20.11
C LEU A 46 -21.77 -27.56 18.68
N LEU A 47 -22.83 -27.44 17.88
CA LEU A 47 -22.79 -26.82 16.55
C LEU A 47 -22.37 -25.35 16.62
N GLY A 48 -22.91 -24.60 17.58
CA GLY A 48 -22.55 -23.22 17.86
C GLY A 48 -21.07 -23.06 18.25
N ALA A 49 -20.56 -23.96 19.09
CA ALA A 49 -19.14 -23.97 19.45
C ALA A 49 -18.23 -24.28 18.25
N LEU A 50 -18.62 -25.22 17.39
CA LEU A 50 -17.84 -25.64 16.22
C LEU A 50 -17.78 -24.53 15.15
N THR A 51 -18.92 -23.87 14.89
CA THR A 51 -18.99 -22.70 14.00
C THR A 51 -18.15 -21.54 14.53
N GLY A 52 -18.23 -21.26 15.84
CA GLY A 52 -17.39 -20.24 16.49
C GLY A 52 -15.89 -20.54 16.36
N LEU A 53 -15.47 -21.80 16.54
CA LEU A 53 -14.08 -22.24 16.37
C LEU A 53 -13.57 -22.00 14.94
N ILE A 54 -14.33 -22.42 13.92
CA ILE A 54 -13.97 -22.24 12.52
C ILE A 54 -13.89 -20.75 12.17
N ALA A 55 -14.84 -19.94 12.63
CA ALA A 55 -14.84 -18.49 12.42
C ALA A 55 -13.62 -17.82 13.09
N SER A 56 -13.28 -18.24 14.31
CA SER A 56 -12.10 -17.73 15.04
C SER A 56 -10.78 -18.09 14.33
N MET A 57 -10.70 -19.28 13.75
CA MET A 57 -9.53 -19.75 13.00
C MET A 57 -9.38 -19.01 11.66
N ALA A 58 -10.50 -18.68 10.99
CA ALA A 58 -10.51 -17.84 9.80
C ALA A 58 -10.03 -16.42 10.13
N LEU A 59 -10.57 -15.80 11.18
CA LEU A 59 -10.13 -14.48 11.68
C LEU A 59 -8.65 -14.46 12.04
N PHE A 60 -8.16 -15.48 12.74
CA PHE A 60 -6.74 -15.60 13.08
C PHE A 60 -5.86 -15.70 11.83
N SER A 61 -6.27 -16.48 10.84
CA SER A 61 -5.51 -16.67 9.59
C SER A 61 -5.42 -15.40 8.75
N PHE A 62 -6.47 -14.57 8.74
CA PHE A 62 -6.45 -13.27 8.05
C PHE A 62 -5.72 -12.17 8.84
N THR A 63 -5.78 -12.19 10.17
CA THR A 63 -5.13 -11.17 11.02
C THR A 63 -3.63 -11.38 11.21
N ARG A 64 -3.14 -12.62 11.13
CA ARG A 64 -1.70 -12.93 11.25
C ARG A 64 -0.80 -12.27 10.18
N PRO A 65 -1.12 -12.33 8.88
CA PRO A 65 -0.33 -11.66 7.84
C PRO A 65 -0.41 -10.12 7.96
N LEU A 66 -1.44 -9.58 8.63
CA LEU A 66 -1.57 -8.14 8.91
C LEU A 66 -0.71 -7.68 10.09
N ARG A 67 -0.36 -8.58 11.03
CA ARG A 67 0.29 -8.23 12.30
C ARG A 67 1.81 -8.43 12.34
N MET A 68 2.47 -8.80 11.23
CA MET A 68 3.92 -9.00 11.23
C MET A 68 4.66 -7.84 10.54
N PRO A 69 5.10 -6.81 11.29
CA PRO A 69 6.05 -5.83 10.80
C PRO A 69 7.45 -6.45 10.86
N SER A 70 7.79 -7.33 9.91
CA SER A 70 9.17 -7.86 9.83
C SER A 70 10.19 -6.81 9.36
N ASN A 71 9.76 -5.56 9.17
CA ASN A 71 10.59 -4.47 8.69
C ASN A 71 11.19 -3.65 9.82
N GLU A 72 10.67 -3.76 11.05
CA GLU A 72 11.05 -2.90 12.17
C GLU A 72 12.55 -2.97 12.48
N TYR A 73 13.11 -4.19 12.59
CA TYR A 73 14.55 -4.38 12.77
C TYR A 73 15.42 -3.93 11.59
N ILE A 74 14.90 -3.98 10.36
CA ILE A 74 15.64 -3.50 9.18
C ILE A 74 15.63 -1.97 9.16
N THR A 75 14.50 -1.35 9.51
CA THR A 75 14.37 0.09 9.65
C THR A 75 15.25 0.62 10.78
N GLU A 76 15.27 -0.03 11.94
CA GLU A 76 16.14 0.33 13.08
C GLU A 76 17.63 0.22 12.72
N LEU A 77 18.05 -0.88 12.09
CA LEU A 77 19.44 -1.03 11.64
C LEU A 77 19.84 0.08 10.67
N GLN A 78 18.94 0.45 9.76
CA GLN A 78 19.20 1.47 8.76
C GLN A 78 19.15 2.89 9.34
N GLU A 79 18.36 3.15 10.39
CA GLU A 79 18.39 4.40 11.16
C GLU A 79 19.69 4.55 11.94
N ILE A 80 20.16 3.48 12.59
CA ILE A 80 21.44 3.47 13.29
C ILE A 80 22.60 3.70 12.30
N GLU A 81 22.57 3.07 11.13
CA GLU A 81 23.57 3.28 10.08
C GLU A 81 23.54 4.72 9.55
N ASN A 82 22.35 5.30 9.35
CA ASN A 82 22.18 6.71 8.96
C ASN A 82 22.70 7.69 10.03
N GLU A 83 22.42 7.44 11.31
CA GLU A 83 22.89 8.28 12.42
C GLU A 83 24.41 8.22 12.54
N LEU A 84 25.00 7.03 12.37
CA LEU A 84 26.45 6.83 12.33
C LEU A 84 27.09 7.58 11.14
N ASP A 85 26.46 7.52 9.96
CA ASP A 85 26.93 8.24 8.78
C ASP A 85 26.86 9.76 8.99
N LEU A 86 25.77 10.29 9.57
CA LEU A 86 25.60 11.70 9.92
C LEU A 86 26.67 12.20 10.91
N LEU A 87 26.99 11.40 11.93
CA LEU A 87 28.04 11.71 12.90
C LEU A 87 29.44 11.71 12.26
N SER A 88 29.66 10.90 11.23
CA SER A 88 30.94 10.84 10.52
C SER A 88 31.19 12.01 9.55
N ILE A 89 30.15 12.79 9.20
CA ILE A 89 30.23 13.87 8.22
C ILE A 89 31.19 14.99 8.66
N SER A 90 31.26 15.33 9.96
CA SER A 90 32.07 16.45 10.47
C SER A 90 33.58 16.24 10.30
N HIS A 91 34.02 14.99 10.13
CA HIS A 91 35.43 14.60 10.04
C HIS A 91 35.86 14.14 8.64
N SER A 92 34.94 14.15 7.66
CA SER A 92 35.14 13.60 6.32
C SER A 92 35.57 14.65 5.28
N SER A 93 36.17 14.20 4.18
CA SER A 93 36.49 15.07 3.04
C SER A 93 35.23 15.64 2.39
N LEU A 94 35.33 16.78 1.70
CA LEU A 94 34.18 17.43 1.04
C LEU A 94 33.49 16.49 0.03
N GLU A 95 34.30 15.72 -0.71
CA GLU A 95 33.82 14.67 -1.61
C GLU A 95 33.02 13.61 -0.86
N GLU A 96 33.60 13.01 0.18
CA GLU A 96 32.97 11.95 0.96
C GLU A 96 31.68 12.42 1.66
N ARG A 97 31.67 13.67 2.16
CA ARG A 97 30.48 14.30 2.72
C ARG A 97 29.36 14.42 1.70
N SER A 98 29.67 14.90 0.49
CA SER A 98 28.68 15.06 -0.57
C SER A 98 28.14 13.71 -1.08
N GLU A 99 28.98 12.67 -1.08
CA GLU A 99 28.61 11.30 -1.44
C GLU A 99 27.66 10.69 -0.41
N LYS A 100 27.99 10.81 0.88
CA LYS A 100 27.13 10.36 1.99
C LYS A 100 25.78 11.04 1.93
N LEU A 101 25.74 12.34 1.72
CA LEU A 101 24.49 13.11 1.62
C LEU A 101 23.62 12.67 0.42
N PHE A 102 24.25 12.40 -0.72
CA PHE A 102 23.57 11.87 -1.91
C PHE A 102 22.99 10.46 -1.66
N LYS A 103 23.80 9.55 -1.10
CA LYS A 103 23.38 8.18 -0.77
C LYS A 103 22.23 8.17 0.24
N HIS A 104 22.34 8.99 1.28
CA HIS A 104 21.31 9.15 2.30
C HIS A 104 19.97 9.57 1.69
N HIS A 105 19.95 10.64 0.90
CA HIS A 105 18.73 11.11 0.23
C HIS A 105 18.14 10.06 -0.73
N HIS A 106 19.00 9.33 -1.46
CA HIS A 106 18.54 8.24 -2.33
C HIS A 106 17.89 7.09 -1.55
N LEU A 107 18.48 6.70 -0.41
CA LEU A 107 17.97 5.62 0.45
C LEU A 107 16.66 5.98 1.14
N GLU A 108 16.57 7.17 1.75
CA GLU A 108 15.34 7.65 2.36
C GLU A 108 14.19 7.64 1.36
N LEU A 109 14.46 8.09 0.14
CA LEU A 109 13.43 8.14 -0.87
C LEU A 109 13.01 6.75 -1.36
N LYS A 110 13.97 5.86 -1.61
CA LYS A 110 13.66 4.47 -1.98
C LYS A 110 12.74 3.84 -0.91
N ARG A 111 13.01 4.09 0.37
CA ARG A 111 12.15 3.64 1.48
C ARG A 111 10.72 4.19 1.36
N TYR A 112 10.57 5.50 1.20
CA TYR A 112 9.24 6.12 1.03
C TYR A 112 8.47 5.56 -0.18
N TYR A 113 9.17 5.29 -1.28
CA TYR A 113 8.56 4.70 -2.47
C TYR A 113 8.14 3.25 -2.24
N ASP A 114 9.02 2.44 -1.63
CA ASP A 114 8.76 1.04 -1.30
C ASP A 114 7.61 0.92 -0.29
N GLU A 115 7.52 1.82 0.69
CA GLU A 115 6.41 1.87 1.65
C GLU A 115 5.08 2.24 0.97
N ASN A 116 5.07 3.26 0.12
CA ASN A 116 3.89 3.64 -0.66
C ASN A 116 3.43 2.50 -1.59
N LEU A 117 4.38 1.84 -2.28
CA LEU A 117 4.09 0.69 -3.14
C LEU A 117 3.50 -0.48 -2.33
N LYS A 118 4.06 -0.77 -1.15
CA LYS A 118 3.59 -1.84 -0.28
C LYS A 118 2.17 -1.55 0.24
N GLN A 119 1.91 -0.31 0.66
CA GLN A 119 0.58 0.13 1.09
C GLN A 119 -0.42 0.06 -0.07
N SER A 120 -0.03 0.49 -1.27
CA SER A 120 -0.86 0.42 -2.48
C SER A 120 -1.19 -1.04 -2.87
N SER A 121 -0.21 -1.94 -2.80
CA SER A 121 -0.38 -3.37 -3.07
C SER A 121 -1.38 -4.03 -2.12
N TRP A 122 -1.36 -3.66 -0.83
CA TRP A 122 -2.33 -4.17 0.13
C TRP A 122 -3.76 -3.72 -0.20
N ILE A 123 -3.95 -2.44 -0.53
CA ILE A 123 -5.26 -1.89 -0.91
C ILE A 123 -5.78 -2.59 -2.16
N PHE A 124 -4.90 -2.91 -3.10
CA PHE A 124 -5.26 -3.66 -4.31
C PHE A 124 -5.77 -5.08 -4.00
N VAL A 125 -5.11 -5.82 -3.11
CA VAL A 125 -5.56 -7.15 -2.67
C VAL A 125 -6.93 -7.08 -1.99
N VAL A 126 -7.13 -6.09 -1.13
CA VAL A 126 -8.44 -5.85 -0.49
C VAL A 126 -9.52 -5.49 -1.51
N GLY A 127 -9.17 -4.70 -2.53
CA GLY A 127 -10.06 -4.39 -3.65
C GLY A 127 -10.54 -5.65 -4.37
N ILE A 128 -9.63 -6.57 -4.73
CA ILE A 128 -9.98 -7.86 -5.35
C ILE A 128 -10.88 -8.70 -4.44
N ALA A 129 -10.57 -8.79 -3.15
CA ALA A 129 -11.38 -9.54 -2.19
C ALA A 129 -12.81 -8.97 -2.09
N CYS A 130 -12.95 -7.64 -2.09
CA CYS A 130 -14.24 -6.97 -2.05
C CYS A 130 -15.08 -7.25 -3.31
N ILE A 131 -14.45 -7.26 -4.49
CA ILE A 131 -15.11 -7.64 -5.76
C ILE A 131 -15.62 -9.09 -5.69
N LEU A 132 -14.80 -10.02 -5.22
CA LEU A 132 -15.19 -11.44 -5.09
C LEU A 132 -16.37 -11.62 -4.11
N ILE A 133 -16.33 -10.95 -2.96
CA ILE A 133 -17.44 -10.95 -2.00
C ILE A 133 -18.70 -10.39 -2.64
N GLY A 134 -18.59 -9.28 -3.39
CA GLY A 134 -19.71 -8.70 -4.14
C GLY A 134 -20.36 -9.71 -5.09
N PHE A 135 -19.56 -10.44 -5.88
CA PHE A 135 -20.06 -11.49 -6.77
C PHE A 135 -20.73 -12.64 -6.03
N VAL A 136 -20.19 -13.07 -4.89
CA VAL A 136 -20.80 -14.12 -4.05
C VAL A 136 -22.17 -13.67 -3.53
N ILE A 137 -22.28 -12.44 -3.02
CA ILE A 137 -23.56 -11.89 -2.55
C ILE A 137 -24.59 -11.82 -3.68
N ILE A 138 -24.18 -11.37 -4.87
CA ILE A 138 -25.05 -11.34 -6.06
C ILE A 138 -25.51 -12.76 -6.43
N GLY A 139 -24.60 -13.73 -6.42
CA GLY A 139 -24.92 -15.12 -6.71
C GLY A 139 -25.92 -15.73 -5.71
N ILE A 140 -25.72 -15.50 -4.41
CA ILE A 140 -26.62 -15.99 -3.35
C ILE A 140 -28.00 -15.35 -3.46
N THR A 141 -28.06 -14.04 -3.71
CA THR A 141 -29.35 -13.32 -3.84
C THR A 141 -30.14 -13.77 -5.07
N LEU A 142 -29.47 -13.99 -6.22
CA LEU A 142 -30.08 -14.58 -7.41
C LEU A 142 -30.60 -16.00 -7.16
N TYR A 143 -29.81 -16.82 -6.47
CA TYR A 143 -30.22 -18.19 -6.11
C TYR A 143 -31.48 -18.19 -5.24
N PHE A 144 -31.54 -17.35 -4.21
CA PHE A 144 -32.72 -17.21 -3.35
C PHE A 144 -33.97 -16.76 -4.11
N LEU A 145 -33.80 -15.85 -5.08
CA LEU A 145 -34.89 -15.35 -5.91
C LEU A 145 -35.48 -16.44 -6.80
N ILE A 146 -34.63 -17.28 -7.40
CA ILE A 146 -35.06 -18.41 -8.26
C ILE A 146 -35.67 -19.54 -7.41
N ALA A 147 -35.09 -19.86 -6.25
CA ALA A 147 -35.54 -20.96 -5.42
C ALA A 147 -36.86 -20.67 -4.66
N ASN A 148 -37.15 -19.41 -4.32
CA ASN A 148 -38.29 -19.03 -3.47
C ASN A 148 -39.51 -18.49 -4.26
N SER A 149 -39.86 -19.16 -5.37
CA SER A 149 -40.86 -18.76 -6.38
C SER A 149 -42.30 -18.52 -5.87
N SER A 150 -42.61 -18.76 -4.59
CA SER A 150 -43.98 -18.65 -4.05
C SER A 150 -44.42 -17.23 -3.65
N ASN A 151 -43.49 -16.31 -3.35
CA ASN A 151 -43.79 -14.92 -2.93
C ASN A 151 -43.30 -13.89 -3.98
N GLU A 152 -43.89 -13.94 -5.18
CA GLU A 152 -43.39 -13.20 -6.36
C GLU A 152 -43.38 -11.67 -6.18
N LEU A 153 -44.29 -11.11 -5.39
CA LEU A 153 -44.49 -9.66 -5.25
C LEU A 153 -43.54 -9.03 -4.20
N GLU A 154 -43.38 -9.65 -3.04
CA GLU A 154 -42.41 -9.21 -2.02
C GLU A 154 -40.97 -9.31 -2.54
N ASN A 155 -40.63 -10.43 -3.19
CA ASN A 155 -39.29 -10.63 -3.73
C ASN A 155 -38.95 -9.57 -4.80
N LYS A 156 -39.90 -9.22 -5.67
CA LYS A 156 -39.73 -8.16 -6.69
C LYS A 156 -39.51 -6.78 -6.05
N ILE A 157 -40.26 -6.43 -5.00
CA ILE A 157 -40.11 -5.15 -4.30
C ILE A 157 -38.76 -5.07 -3.58
N ILE A 158 -38.34 -6.13 -2.89
CA ILE A 158 -37.04 -6.19 -2.20
C ILE A 158 -35.91 -6.06 -3.21
N VAL A 159 -35.97 -6.78 -4.32
CA VAL A 159 -34.92 -6.73 -5.37
C VAL A 159 -34.88 -5.37 -6.05
N ALA A 160 -36.03 -4.77 -6.34
CA ALA A 160 -36.09 -3.43 -6.94
C ALA A 160 -35.54 -2.35 -6.00
N THR A 161 -35.87 -2.40 -4.72
CA THR A 161 -35.40 -1.43 -3.72
C THR A 161 -33.91 -1.59 -3.41
N VAL A 162 -33.43 -2.82 -3.19
CA VAL A 162 -32.00 -3.10 -2.98
C VAL A 162 -31.20 -2.77 -4.23
N GLY A 163 -31.71 -3.08 -5.43
CA GLY A 163 -31.08 -2.73 -6.70
C GLY A 163 -30.99 -1.21 -6.90
N ALA A 164 -32.05 -0.47 -6.62
CA ALA A 164 -32.05 0.99 -6.72
C ALA A 164 -31.08 1.64 -5.72
N ILE A 165 -31.10 1.23 -4.45
CA ILE A 165 -30.18 1.73 -3.42
C ILE A 165 -28.73 1.36 -3.77
N GLY A 166 -28.49 0.13 -4.21
CA GLY A 166 -27.18 -0.35 -4.63
C GLY A 166 -26.62 0.43 -5.82
N ALA A 167 -27.46 0.74 -6.81
CA ALA A 167 -27.05 1.53 -7.97
C ALA A 167 -26.66 2.98 -7.58
N ILE A 168 -27.48 3.63 -6.75
CA ILE A 168 -27.20 4.99 -6.27
C ILE A 168 -25.91 5.01 -5.46
N LEU A 169 -25.75 4.07 -4.52
CA LEU A 169 -24.59 4.00 -3.64
C LEU A 169 -23.32 3.65 -4.43
N SER A 170 -23.40 2.72 -5.39
CA SER A 170 -22.29 2.36 -6.26
C SER A 170 -21.80 3.56 -7.08
N ASN A 171 -22.71 4.33 -7.66
CA ASN A 171 -22.36 5.53 -8.42
C ASN A 171 -21.67 6.59 -7.54
N PHE A 172 -22.18 6.79 -6.31
CA PHE A 172 -21.55 7.69 -5.34
C PHE A 172 -20.12 7.24 -4.98
N ILE A 173 -19.94 5.95 -4.67
CA ILE A 173 -18.62 5.38 -4.35
C ILE A 173 -17.67 5.53 -5.55
N ALA A 174 -18.15 5.32 -6.77
CA ALA A 174 -17.33 5.47 -7.97
C ALA A 174 -16.80 6.90 -8.14
N VAL A 175 -17.65 7.91 -7.95
CA VAL A 175 -17.24 9.33 -8.01
C VAL A 175 -16.20 9.66 -6.94
N ILE A 176 -16.43 9.22 -5.69
CA ILE A 176 -15.47 9.43 -4.59
C ILE A 176 -14.14 8.74 -4.88
N TYR A 177 -14.18 7.50 -5.37
CA TYR A 177 -12.99 6.75 -5.75
C TYR A 177 -12.19 7.46 -6.85
N LEU A 178 -12.85 7.89 -7.93
CA LEU A 178 -12.17 8.60 -9.02
C LEU A 178 -11.54 9.91 -8.55
N LYS A 179 -12.24 10.67 -7.70
CA LYS A 179 -11.71 11.91 -7.12
C LYS A 179 -10.48 11.62 -6.24
N MET A 180 -10.60 10.67 -5.32
CA MET A 180 -9.50 10.27 -4.44
C MET A 180 -8.30 9.76 -5.23
N HIS A 181 -8.54 8.92 -6.25
CA HIS A 181 -7.49 8.42 -7.14
C HIS A 181 -6.79 9.56 -7.87
N SER A 182 -7.55 10.52 -8.42
CA SER A 182 -6.98 11.70 -9.09
C SER A 182 -6.15 12.57 -8.14
N GLU A 183 -6.61 12.78 -6.90
CA GLU A 183 -5.87 13.55 -5.89
C GLU A 183 -4.58 12.82 -5.47
N ALA A 184 -4.64 11.50 -5.30
CA ALA A 184 -3.47 10.68 -5.00
C ALA A 184 -2.43 10.72 -6.13
N VAL A 185 -2.86 10.56 -7.40
CA VAL A 185 -1.97 10.66 -8.57
C VAL A 185 -1.35 12.06 -8.68
N LYS A 186 -2.11 13.12 -8.41
CA LYS A 186 -1.59 14.49 -8.41
C LYS A 186 -0.52 14.67 -7.33
N SER A 187 -0.80 14.25 -6.09
CA SER A 187 0.14 14.33 -4.98
C SER A 187 1.43 13.55 -5.27
N LEU A 188 1.30 12.33 -5.80
CA LEU A 188 2.44 11.50 -6.20
C LEU A 188 3.28 12.16 -7.31
N THR A 189 2.63 12.80 -8.28
CA THR A 189 3.33 13.50 -9.38
C THR A 189 4.08 14.73 -8.85
N GLU A 190 3.46 15.51 -7.97
CA GLU A 190 4.12 16.66 -7.34
C GLU A 190 5.34 16.21 -6.50
N PHE A 191 5.18 15.14 -5.73
CA PHE A 191 6.26 14.53 -4.98
C PHE A 191 7.39 14.03 -5.89
N HIS A 192 7.06 13.33 -6.99
CA HIS A 192 8.04 12.87 -7.96
C HIS A 192 8.82 14.03 -8.58
N ASN A 193 8.14 15.12 -8.95
CA ASN A 193 8.80 16.31 -9.51
C ASN A 193 9.72 16.98 -8.50
N ARG A 194 9.28 17.15 -7.24
CA ARG A 194 10.14 17.66 -6.16
C ARG A 194 11.34 16.74 -5.94
N PHE A 195 11.12 15.43 -5.97
CA PHE A 195 12.17 14.43 -5.82
C PHE A 195 13.24 14.53 -6.91
N VAL A 196 12.84 14.54 -8.18
CA VAL A 196 13.78 14.62 -9.30
C VAL A 196 14.69 15.83 -9.14
N ASN A 197 14.13 16.99 -8.76
CA ASN A 197 14.89 18.20 -8.52
C ASN A 197 15.88 18.07 -7.33
N THR A 198 15.44 17.54 -6.20
CA THR A 198 16.32 17.37 -5.02
C THR A 198 17.40 16.30 -5.27
N HIS A 199 17.08 15.24 -6.00
CA HIS A 199 18.05 14.21 -6.40
C HIS A 199 19.12 14.77 -7.33
N HIS A 200 18.72 15.55 -8.33
CA HIS A 200 19.66 16.26 -9.21
C HIS A 200 20.53 17.26 -8.44
N PHE A 201 20.00 17.92 -7.41
CA PHE A 201 20.78 18.79 -6.54
C PHE A 201 21.89 18.03 -5.80
N TYR A 202 21.54 16.97 -5.07
CA TYR A 202 22.55 16.19 -4.32
C TYR A 202 23.56 15.53 -5.24
N PHE A 203 23.12 15.04 -6.41
CA PHE A 203 24.02 14.50 -7.42
C PHE A 203 24.96 15.57 -7.98
N GLY A 204 24.43 16.76 -8.31
CA GLY A 204 25.23 17.90 -8.75
C GLY A 204 26.25 18.34 -7.71
N ASN A 205 25.87 18.43 -6.44
CA ASN A 205 26.78 18.73 -5.33
C ASN A 205 27.90 17.68 -5.21
N PHE A 206 27.60 16.40 -5.39
CA PHE A 206 28.60 15.33 -5.44
C PHE A 206 29.52 15.41 -6.67
N LEU A 207 29.03 15.86 -7.83
CA LEU A 207 29.90 16.08 -8.99
C LEU A 207 30.83 17.28 -8.79
N VAL A 208 30.30 18.36 -8.20
CA VAL A 208 31.06 19.59 -7.92
C VAL A 208 32.14 19.34 -6.86
N SER A 209 31.88 18.49 -5.86
CA SER A 209 32.87 18.13 -4.84
C SER A 209 34.09 17.38 -5.38
N LYS A 210 33.96 16.70 -6.53
CA LYS A 210 35.09 16.04 -7.23
C LYS A 210 35.98 17.02 -8.00
N ILE A 211 35.57 18.29 -8.15
CA ILE A 211 36.38 19.30 -8.82
C ILE A 211 37.55 19.69 -7.92
N GLN A 212 38.76 19.33 -8.33
CA GLN A 212 39.99 19.58 -7.59
C GLN A 212 40.35 21.08 -7.52
N ASN A 213 40.10 21.82 -8.60
CA ASN A 213 40.37 23.26 -8.66
C ASN A 213 39.29 24.04 -7.89
N GLU A 214 39.72 24.79 -6.87
CA GLU A 214 38.83 25.48 -5.94
C GLU A 214 38.02 26.60 -6.60
N ASP A 215 38.65 27.44 -7.43
CA ASP A 215 37.95 28.53 -8.12
C ASP A 215 36.86 27.97 -9.07
N LYS A 216 37.19 26.94 -9.84
CA LYS A 216 36.21 26.27 -10.74
C LYS A 216 35.10 25.55 -9.98
N ARG A 217 35.39 25.07 -8.77
CA ARG A 217 34.41 24.41 -7.90
C ARG A 217 33.41 25.43 -7.37
N GLU A 218 33.89 26.59 -6.92
CA GLU A 218 33.05 27.68 -6.42
C GLU A 218 32.16 28.23 -7.54
N ASP A 219 32.71 28.45 -8.74
CA ASP A 219 31.95 28.86 -9.92
C ASP A 219 30.84 27.86 -10.26
N ALA A 220 31.14 26.55 -10.19
CA ALA A 220 30.17 25.50 -10.43
C ALA A 220 29.08 25.42 -9.35
N LEU A 221 29.41 25.70 -8.08
CA LEU A 221 28.42 25.81 -7.00
C LEU A 221 27.47 26.99 -7.23
N VAL A 222 28.00 28.13 -7.67
CA VAL A 222 27.20 29.31 -8.01
C VAL A 222 26.27 29.01 -9.18
N GLU A 223 26.76 28.36 -10.24
CA GLU A 223 25.92 27.97 -11.39
C GLU A 223 24.84 26.96 -10.98
N LEU A 224 25.17 25.99 -10.13
CA LEU A 224 24.21 25.03 -9.57
C LEU A 224 23.11 25.76 -8.78
N ALA A 225 23.49 26.68 -7.89
CA ALA A 225 22.55 27.44 -7.06
C ALA A 225 21.63 28.36 -7.89
N LEU A 226 22.16 28.96 -8.97
CA LEU A 226 21.38 29.78 -9.89
C LEU A 226 20.35 28.94 -10.66
N LYS A 227 20.76 27.78 -11.21
CA LYS A 227 19.85 26.87 -11.92
C LYS A 227 18.72 26.33 -11.05
N ILE A 228 19.00 26.01 -9.78
CA ILE A 228 17.98 25.50 -8.84
C ILE A 228 16.95 26.55 -8.48
N ASN A 229 17.37 27.81 -8.31
CA ASN A 229 16.47 28.92 -8.02
C ASN A 229 15.76 29.49 -9.27
N GLY A 230 15.98 28.90 -10.46
CA GLY A 230 15.40 29.38 -11.71
C GLY A 230 15.96 30.73 -12.17
N ILE A 231 17.14 31.11 -11.67
CA ILE A 231 17.82 32.36 -12.03
C ILE A 231 18.83 32.03 -13.14
N SER A 232 18.66 32.64 -14.32
CA SER A 232 19.62 32.46 -15.42
C SER A 232 20.99 32.99 -14.99
N PRO A 233 22.10 32.28 -15.30
CA PRO A 233 23.44 32.79 -15.02
C PRO A 233 23.62 34.15 -15.71
N LYS A 234 24.05 35.17 -14.96
CA LYS A 234 24.52 36.41 -15.58
C LYS A 234 25.74 36.05 -16.44
N ALA A 235 25.70 36.43 -17.71
CA ALA A 235 26.85 36.31 -18.60
C ALA A 235 28.08 36.91 -17.92
N PRO A 236 29.27 36.26 -18.03
CA PRO A 236 30.48 36.79 -17.43
C PRO A 236 30.71 38.21 -17.96
N ALA A 237 30.96 39.14 -17.03
CA ALA A 237 31.41 40.48 -17.39
C ALA A 237 32.66 40.32 -18.24
N GLN A 238 32.54 40.59 -19.54
CA GLN A 238 33.68 40.66 -20.43
C GLN A 238 34.65 41.67 -19.83
N GLY A 239 35.87 41.21 -19.60
CA GLY A 239 36.93 41.98 -18.99
C GLY A 239 37.16 43.29 -19.71
N GLU A 240 37.65 44.23 -18.91
CA GLU A 240 38.46 45.36 -19.29
C GLU A 240 39.44 44.98 -20.41
N GLU A 241 39.07 45.18 -21.67
CA GLU A 241 40.06 45.31 -22.74
C GLU A 241 40.54 46.77 -22.72
N ASN A 242 41.76 46.92 -22.19
CA ASN A 242 42.67 48.02 -22.46
C ASN A 242 42.43 48.69 -23.82
N LYS A 243 42.09 49.99 -23.80
CA LYS A 243 42.73 51.02 -24.61
C LYS A 243 42.43 52.42 -24.08
#